data_AF-X1IWF9-F1
#
_entry.id   AF-X1IWF9-F1
#
_cell.length_a   1.000
_cell.length_b   1.000
_cell.length_c   1.000
_cell.angle_alpha   90.00
_cell.angle_beta   90.00
_cell.angle_gamma   90.00
#
_symmetry.space_group_name_H-M   'P 1'
#
loop_
_entity.id
_entity.type
_entity.pdbx_description
1 polymer ?
#
loop_
_entity_poly.entity_id
_entity_poly.type
_entity_poly.pdbx_seq_one_letter_code
_entity_poly.pdbx_strand_id
1 'polypeptide(L)'
;MNLGWLSASPTATTGYGGQTLEVCDRLMERHKVVCIGQTGDLIVWGGRQNVDTPSGKKLGVVALSDWRSAADLINSYYIKEYDLDIVIGFMDAFGVEFLNNVNVPVIGWIPIDGNFTGKWKNYVRNFHRVIAYSRFGYGELQKWFPPTKIGYIPHGISEDFKPLDRDEIREEFEKEYGVPKDAFLVVNVGANVGPRKELPLMMRTFKHFVEDGHDDAYLFIHTNAHGTYPRAY
;
A
#
# COMPACT_ATOMS: atom_id res chain seq x y z
N MET A 1 -13.71 -2.44 -19.80
CA MET A 1 -12.30 -2.83 -19.77
C MET A 1 -12.11 -3.87 -18.68
N ASN A 2 -11.20 -4.80 -18.92
CA ASN A 2 -10.77 -5.83 -17.99
C ASN A 2 -9.37 -5.44 -17.46
N LEU A 3 -9.25 -5.30 -16.16
CA LEU A 3 -8.09 -4.72 -15.49
C LEU A 3 -7.37 -5.80 -14.67
N GLY A 4 -6.05 -5.90 -14.86
CA GLY A 4 -5.18 -6.61 -13.92
C GLY A 4 -4.64 -5.63 -12.88
N TRP A 5 -4.92 -5.86 -11.61
CA TRP A 5 -4.41 -5.05 -10.51
C TRP A 5 -3.28 -5.78 -9.79
N LEU A 6 -2.03 -5.32 -9.93
CA LEU A 6 -0.87 -5.96 -9.30
C LEU A 6 -0.43 -5.16 -8.08
N SER A 7 -0.53 -5.77 -6.89
CA SER A 7 -0.19 -5.15 -5.61
C SER A 7 0.00 -6.19 -4.51
N ALA A 8 0.26 -5.75 -3.27
CA ALA A 8 -0.06 -6.54 -2.09
C ALA A 8 -1.53 -7.00 -2.13
N SER A 9 -1.78 -8.21 -1.63
CA SER A 9 -3.10 -8.81 -1.59
C SER A 9 -4.08 -7.95 -0.79
N PRO A 10 -5.38 -7.88 -1.18
CA PRO A 10 -6.41 -7.20 -0.40
C PRO A 10 -6.58 -7.74 1.03
N THR A 11 -6.09 -8.95 1.34
CA THR A 11 -6.09 -9.51 2.69
C THR A 11 -4.91 -9.05 3.54
N ALA A 12 -3.91 -8.40 2.94
CA ALA A 12 -2.73 -7.91 3.65
C ALA A 12 -3.10 -6.69 4.51
N THR A 13 -2.77 -6.75 5.80
CA THR A 13 -2.96 -5.65 6.77
C THR A 13 -1.88 -4.56 6.61
N THR A 14 -1.74 -4.04 5.39
CA THR A 14 -0.75 -3.01 5.01
C THR A 14 -1.43 -1.86 4.30
N GLY A 15 -0.70 -0.74 4.14
CA GLY A 15 -1.19 0.38 3.33
C GLY A 15 -1.50 -0.02 1.88
N TYR A 16 -0.67 -0.88 1.27
CA TYR A 16 -0.92 -1.39 -0.08
C TYR A 16 -2.15 -2.29 -0.12
N GLY A 17 -2.31 -3.23 0.82
CA GLY A 17 -3.46 -4.13 0.88
C GLY A 17 -4.79 -3.40 1.09
N GLY A 18 -4.82 -2.43 2.03
CA GLY A 18 -6.00 -1.60 2.27
C GLY A 18 -6.39 -0.78 1.04
N GLN A 19 -5.43 -0.12 0.38
CA GLN A 19 -5.70 0.62 -0.85
C GLN A 19 -6.09 -0.31 -2.02
N THR A 20 -5.50 -1.51 -2.14
CA THR A 20 -5.93 -2.53 -3.10
C THR A 20 -7.41 -2.86 -2.92
N LEU A 21 -7.83 -3.16 -1.70
CA LEU A 21 -9.22 -3.52 -1.38
C LEU A 21 -10.20 -2.39 -1.74
N GLU A 22 -9.90 -1.18 -1.26
CA GLU A 22 -10.71 0.02 -1.47
C GLU A 22 -10.81 0.44 -2.94
N VAL A 23 -9.69 0.43 -3.66
CA VAL A 23 -9.64 0.90 -5.06
C VAL A 23 -10.26 -0.14 -5.98
N CYS A 24 -9.97 -1.43 -5.78
CA CYS A 24 -10.57 -2.48 -6.59
C CYS A 24 -12.09 -2.51 -6.45
N ASP A 25 -12.63 -2.33 -5.24
CA ASP A 25 -14.08 -2.26 -5.01
C ASP A 25 -14.76 -1.20 -5.90
N ARG A 26 -14.19 0.01 -5.92
CA ARG A 26 -14.71 1.13 -6.73
C ARG A 26 -14.49 0.90 -8.23
N LEU A 27 -13.36 0.35 -8.63
CA LEU A 27 -13.11 0.01 -10.04
C LEU A 27 -14.09 -1.05 -10.56
N MET A 28 -14.50 -2.00 -9.70
CA MET A 28 -15.47 -3.04 -10.03
C MET A 28 -16.88 -2.51 -10.34
N GLU A 29 -17.18 -1.25 -10.04
CA GLU A 29 -18.44 -0.61 -10.45
C GLU A 29 -18.55 -0.43 -11.97
N ARG A 30 -17.41 -0.32 -12.67
CA ARG A 30 -17.36 0.04 -14.10
C ARG A 30 -16.49 -0.89 -14.94
N HIS A 31 -15.69 -1.73 -14.29
CA HIS A 31 -14.68 -2.56 -14.93
C HIS A 31 -14.69 -3.97 -14.35
N LYS A 32 -14.23 -4.95 -15.14
CA LYS A 32 -13.90 -6.26 -14.59
C LYS A 32 -12.49 -6.17 -14.01
N VAL A 33 -12.31 -6.58 -12.76
CA VAL A 33 -11.01 -6.46 -12.07
C VAL A 33 -10.60 -7.83 -11.56
N VAL A 34 -9.35 -8.20 -11.82
CA VAL A 34 -8.67 -9.32 -11.16
C VAL A 34 -7.44 -8.78 -10.44
N CYS A 35 -7.30 -9.11 -9.16
CA CYS A 35 -6.12 -8.77 -8.39
C CYS A 35 -5.05 -9.85 -8.56
N ILE A 36 -3.85 -9.47 -8.96
CA ILE A 36 -2.66 -10.31 -9.06
C ILE A 36 -1.83 -10.04 -7.79
N GLY A 37 -2.04 -10.85 -6.75
CA GLY A 37 -1.49 -10.64 -5.42
C GLY A 37 -0.01 -11.03 -5.32
N GLN A 38 0.83 -10.09 -4.87
CA GLN A 38 2.29 -10.28 -4.73
C GLN A 38 2.72 -10.65 -3.29
N THR A 39 2.08 -10.08 -2.26
CA THR A 39 2.46 -10.24 -0.84
C THR A 39 1.25 -10.28 0.08
N GLY A 40 1.42 -10.84 1.28
CA GLY A 40 0.42 -10.84 2.35
C GLY A 40 -0.69 -11.88 2.19
N ASP A 41 -0.53 -12.83 1.28
CA ASP A 41 -1.51 -13.87 1.02
C ASP A 41 -0.91 -15.28 1.07
N LEU A 42 -1.69 -16.25 1.54
CA LEU A 42 -1.35 -17.67 1.49
C LEU A 42 -1.85 -18.29 0.18
N ILE A 43 -1.62 -17.62 -0.96
CA ILE A 43 -1.91 -18.22 -2.26
C ILE A 43 -0.73 -19.09 -2.65
N VAL A 44 -0.81 -20.37 -2.31
CA VAL A 44 0.19 -21.37 -2.69
C VAL A 44 -0.12 -21.89 -4.11
N TRP A 45 0.90 -22.05 -4.96
CA TRP A 45 0.87 -22.80 -6.22
C TRP A 45 -0.29 -22.51 -7.19
N GLY A 46 -0.40 -21.27 -7.69
CA GLY A 46 -1.46 -20.93 -8.67
C GLY A 46 -2.88 -20.96 -8.08
N GLY A 47 -2.97 -20.89 -6.75
CA GLY A 47 -4.23 -20.75 -6.04
C GLY A 47 -5.02 -19.53 -6.53
N ARG A 48 -6.33 -19.62 -6.40
CA ARG A 48 -7.27 -18.56 -6.67
C ARG A 48 -8.18 -18.42 -5.46
N GLN A 49 -8.54 -17.20 -5.12
CA GLN A 49 -9.52 -16.95 -4.07
C GLN A 49 -10.39 -15.74 -4.40
N ASN A 50 -11.50 -15.63 -3.68
CA ASN A 50 -12.37 -14.47 -3.72
C ASN A 50 -12.33 -13.78 -2.36
N VAL A 51 -12.11 -12.47 -2.36
CA VAL A 51 -12.09 -11.63 -1.16
C VAL A 51 -13.32 -10.74 -1.18
N ASP A 52 -13.98 -10.62 -0.02
CA ASP A 52 -15.08 -9.69 0.15
C ASP A 52 -14.58 -8.25 0.17
N THR A 53 -15.17 -7.43 -0.68
CA THR A 53 -14.93 -5.98 -0.74
C THR A 53 -15.86 -5.23 0.21
N PRO A 54 -15.57 -3.95 0.55
CA PRO A 54 -16.43 -3.14 1.40
C PRO A 54 -17.89 -3.06 0.91
N SER A 55 -18.11 -2.99 -0.41
CA SER A 55 -19.47 -3.00 -0.98
C SER A 55 -20.07 -4.42 -1.15
N GLY A 56 -19.46 -5.46 -0.59
CA GLY A 56 -19.94 -6.85 -0.66
C GLY A 56 -19.72 -7.58 -1.99
N LYS A 57 -18.96 -7.00 -2.93
CA LYS A 57 -18.55 -7.69 -4.17
C LYS A 57 -17.44 -8.71 -3.86
N LYS A 58 -17.32 -9.72 -4.72
CA LYS A 58 -16.25 -10.74 -4.65
C LYS A 58 -15.11 -10.36 -5.60
N LEU A 59 -13.99 -9.89 -5.06
CA LEU A 59 -12.78 -9.60 -5.82
C LEU A 59 -11.99 -10.90 -6.03
N GLY A 60 -11.81 -11.29 -7.28
CA GLY A 60 -10.95 -12.43 -7.64
C GLY A 60 -9.48 -12.07 -7.44
N VAL A 61 -8.76 -12.93 -6.70
CA VAL A 61 -7.32 -12.79 -6.44
C VAL A 61 -6.60 -14.03 -6.97
N VAL A 62 -5.54 -13.80 -7.75
CA VAL A 62 -4.64 -14.81 -8.29
C VAL A 62 -3.22 -14.60 -7.81
N ALA A 63 -2.44 -15.67 -7.67
CA ALA A 63 -1.05 -15.59 -7.27
C ALA A 63 -0.16 -14.88 -8.31
N LEU A 64 0.79 -14.09 -7.84
CA LEU A 64 1.99 -13.79 -8.62
C LEU A 64 3.05 -14.88 -8.39
N SER A 65 3.77 -15.26 -9.45
CA SER A 65 4.99 -16.07 -9.30
C SER A 65 6.16 -15.21 -8.79
N ASP A 66 7.37 -15.77 -8.74
CA ASP A 66 8.55 -15.00 -8.39
C ASP A 66 8.85 -13.92 -9.47
N TRP A 67 9.61 -12.90 -9.08
CA TRP A 67 9.90 -11.74 -9.95
C TRP A 67 10.56 -12.10 -11.29
N ARG A 68 11.21 -13.27 -11.42
CA ARG A 68 11.86 -13.70 -12.67
C ARG A 68 10.85 -14.23 -13.69
N SER A 69 9.75 -14.82 -13.21
CA SER A 69 8.72 -15.46 -14.04
C SER A 69 7.41 -14.68 -14.11
N ALA A 70 7.27 -13.64 -13.28
CA ALA A 70 6.05 -12.86 -13.13
C ALA A 70 5.50 -12.30 -14.46
N ALA A 71 6.36 -11.71 -15.30
CA ALA A 71 5.94 -11.18 -16.59
C ALA A 71 5.44 -12.27 -17.54
N ASP A 72 6.13 -13.42 -17.59
CA ASP A 72 5.76 -14.53 -18.46
C ASP A 72 4.44 -15.18 -18.02
N LEU A 73 4.20 -15.30 -16.72
CA LEU A 73 2.93 -15.75 -16.16
C LEU A 73 1.78 -14.82 -16.59
N ILE A 74 1.96 -13.52 -16.43
CA ILE A 74 0.95 -12.52 -16.83
C ILE A 74 0.68 -12.62 -18.33
N ASN A 75 1.73 -12.63 -19.15
CA ASN A 75 1.64 -12.66 -20.61
C ASN A 75 1.00 -13.94 -21.16
N SER A 76 1.41 -15.08 -20.62
CA SER A 76 1.06 -16.38 -21.18
C SER A 76 -0.31 -16.86 -20.70
N TYR A 77 -0.70 -16.46 -19.48
CA TYR A 77 -1.92 -16.95 -18.82
C TYR A 77 -2.91 -15.83 -18.53
N TYR A 78 -2.58 -14.88 -17.65
CA TYR A 78 -3.58 -13.96 -17.11
C TYR A 78 -4.15 -12.98 -18.14
N ILE A 79 -3.35 -12.50 -19.09
CA ILE A 79 -3.88 -11.66 -20.18
C ILE A 79 -4.96 -12.40 -20.97
N LYS A 80 -4.75 -13.69 -21.27
CA LYS A 80 -5.70 -14.50 -22.06
C LYS A 80 -6.90 -14.95 -21.24
N GLU A 81 -6.66 -15.41 -20.01
CA GLU A 81 -7.70 -15.95 -19.13
C GLU A 81 -8.72 -14.87 -18.73
N TYR A 82 -8.23 -13.65 -18.46
CA TYR A 82 -9.06 -12.53 -18.00
C TYR A 82 -9.30 -11.47 -19.07
N ASP A 83 -8.84 -11.72 -20.30
CA ASP A 83 -8.96 -10.80 -21.45
C ASP A 83 -8.50 -9.39 -21.09
N LEU A 84 -7.32 -9.27 -20.45
CA LEU A 84 -6.85 -8.03 -19.84
C LEU A 84 -6.53 -6.97 -20.91
N ASP A 85 -7.16 -5.80 -20.78
CA ASP A 85 -6.86 -4.64 -21.62
C ASP A 85 -5.64 -3.86 -21.11
N ILE A 86 -5.40 -3.91 -19.80
CA ILE A 86 -4.41 -3.09 -19.10
C ILE A 86 -4.02 -3.73 -17.77
N VAL A 87 -2.78 -3.49 -17.34
CA VAL A 87 -2.30 -3.84 -16.00
C VAL A 87 -1.94 -2.59 -15.22
N ILE A 88 -2.38 -2.49 -13.97
CA ILE A 88 -2.01 -1.43 -13.04
C ILE A 88 -1.08 -2.03 -11.99
N GLY A 89 0.17 -1.55 -11.94
CA GLY A 89 1.12 -1.91 -10.90
C GLY A 89 1.09 -0.89 -9.76
N PHE A 90 0.75 -1.33 -8.55
CA PHE A 90 0.60 -0.50 -7.36
C PHE A 90 1.54 -0.95 -6.24
N MET A 91 2.84 -0.72 -6.42
CA MET A 91 3.93 -1.09 -5.50
C MET A 91 5.16 -0.20 -5.79
N ASP A 92 6.25 -0.37 -5.03
CA ASP A 92 7.51 0.32 -5.29
C ASP A 92 8.02 0.08 -6.73
N ALA A 93 8.60 1.10 -7.37
CA ALA A 93 9.04 1.03 -8.76
C ALA A 93 9.95 -0.18 -9.08
N PHE A 94 10.90 -0.47 -8.19
CA PHE A 94 11.79 -1.63 -8.34
C PHE A 94 11.05 -2.97 -8.15
N GLY A 95 9.99 -2.98 -7.34
CA GLY A 95 9.16 -4.15 -7.07
C GLY A 95 8.27 -4.53 -8.25
N VAL A 96 8.06 -3.61 -9.20
CA VAL A 96 7.22 -3.80 -10.40
C VAL A 96 8.00 -3.67 -11.70
N GLU A 97 9.33 -3.62 -11.67
CA GLU A 97 10.14 -3.43 -12.87
C GLU A 97 9.88 -4.51 -13.94
N PHE A 98 9.56 -5.74 -13.54
CA PHE A 98 9.25 -6.84 -14.47
C PHE A 98 8.05 -6.51 -15.38
N LEU A 99 7.16 -5.61 -14.98
CA LEU A 99 6.02 -5.16 -15.79
C LEU A 99 6.45 -4.43 -17.07
N ASN A 100 7.71 -4.01 -17.21
CA ASN A 100 8.22 -3.48 -18.48
C ASN A 100 8.17 -4.51 -19.63
N ASN A 101 8.00 -5.80 -19.31
CA ASN A 101 7.94 -6.89 -20.28
C ASN A 101 6.52 -7.45 -20.45
N VAL A 102 5.49 -6.78 -19.92
CA VAL A 102 4.08 -7.20 -20.08
C VAL A 102 3.52 -6.69 -21.41
N ASN A 103 2.75 -7.53 -22.11
CA ASN A 103 2.32 -7.33 -23.50
C ASN A 103 1.03 -6.50 -23.65
N VAL A 104 0.51 -5.97 -22.56
CA VAL A 104 -0.59 -5.00 -22.53
C VAL A 104 -0.09 -3.69 -21.91
N PRO A 105 -0.73 -2.54 -22.19
CA PRO A 105 -0.39 -1.29 -21.55
C PRO A 105 -0.30 -1.44 -20.02
N VAL A 106 0.74 -0.83 -19.43
CA VAL A 106 0.95 -0.82 -17.98
C VAL A 106 0.85 0.60 -17.44
N ILE A 107 0.08 0.78 -16.37
CA ILE A 107 0.08 2.00 -15.55
C ILE A 107 0.77 1.68 -14.23
N GLY A 108 1.85 2.39 -13.92
CA GLY A 108 2.45 2.32 -12.59
C GLY A 108 1.85 3.39 -11.69
N TRP A 109 1.09 3.03 -10.67
CA TRP A 109 0.69 3.93 -9.60
C TRP A 109 1.64 3.71 -8.42
N ILE A 110 2.68 4.52 -8.29
CA ILE A 110 3.86 4.15 -7.49
C ILE A 110 4.25 5.23 -6.47
N PRO A 111 4.88 4.82 -5.36
CA PRO A 111 5.59 5.73 -4.47
C PRO A 111 6.69 6.50 -5.17
N ILE A 112 6.91 7.72 -4.71
CA ILE A 112 8.11 8.50 -5.01
C ILE A 112 8.56 9.13 -3.70
N ASP A 113 9.43 8.40 -3.00
CA ASP A 113 9.77 8.67 -1.60
C ASP A 113 11.07 9.47 -1.43
N GLY A 114 11.62 9.97 -2.54
CA GLY A 114 12.83 10.78 -2.57
C GLY A 114 13.10 11.30 -3.98
N ASN A 115 14.28 11.88 -4.17
CA ASN A 115 14.69 12.42 -5.46
C ASN A 115 14.64 11.34 -6.54
N PHE A 116 13.89 11.58 -7.61
CA PHE A 116 13.76 10.61 -8.69
C PHE A 116 15.02 10.61 -9.54
N THR A 117 15.54 9.41 -9.82
CA THR A 117 16.83 9.22 -10.47
C THR A 117 16.68 8.53 -11.83
N GLY A 118 17.74 8.57 -12.65
CA GLY A 118 17.78 7.80 -13.90
C GLY A 118 17.61 6.28 -13.68
N LYS A 119 18.06 5.76 -12.53
CA LYS A 119 17.81 4.36 -12.15
C LYS A 119 16.32 4.08 -11.99
N TRP A 120 15.59 4.98 -11.31
CA TRP A 120 14.14 4.84 -11.13
C TRP A 120 13.38 4.98 -12.44
N LYS A 121 13.84 5.85 -13.34
CA LYS A 121 13.30 5.96 -14.71
C LYS A 121 13.33 4.61 -15.44
N ASN A 122 14.40 3.83 -15.28
CA ASN A 122 14.55 2.53 -15.93
C ASN A 122 13.56 1.48 -15.42
N TYR A 123 13.15 1.57 -14.15
CA TYR A 123 12.15 0.68 -13.56
C TYR A 123 10.76 0.82 -14.20
N VAL A 124 10.47 1.93 -14.87
CA VAL A 124 9.15 2.22 -15.45
C VAL A 124 9.23 2.64 -16.93
N ARG A 125 10.34 2.30 -17.61
CA ARG A 125 10.67 2.79 -18.96
C ARG A 125 9.56 2.53 -19.99
N ASN A 126 8.98 1.34 -19.98
CA ASN A 126 7.97 0.88 -20.93
C ASN A 126 6.54 1.10 -20.44
N PHE A 127 6.34 1.69 -19.25
CA PHE A 127 5.00 1.94 -18.74
C PHE A 127 4.31 2.98 -19.63
N HIS A 128 3.03 2.75 -19.90
CA HIS A 128 2.18 3.66 -20.64
C HIS A 128 1.99 4.97 -19.87
N ARG A 129 1.73 4.89 -18.56
CA ARG A 129 1.71 6.03 -17.64
C ARG A 129 2.32 5.70 -16.28
N VAL A 130 2.83 6.74 -15.63
CA VAL A 130 3.34 6.68 -14.24
C VAL A 130 2.60 7.71 -13.39
N ILE A 131 1.89 7.24 -12.38
CA ILE A 131 1.05 8.05 -11.52
C ILE A 131 1.71 8.10 -10.14
N ALA A 132 1.94 9.30 -9.63
CA ALA A 132 2.35 9.51 -8.24
C ALA A 132 1.12 9.77 -7.37
N TYR A 133 1.16 9.35 -6.11
CA TYR A 133 0.13 9.67 -5.12
C TYR A 133 0.47 10.87 -4.23
N SER A 134 1.60 11.55 -4.46
CA SER A 134 1.97 12.78 -3.75
C SER A 134 2.35 13.90 -4.72
N ARG A 135 2.14 15.15 -4.30
CA ARG A 135 2.58 16.33 -5.08
C ARG A 135 4.09 16.38 -5.25
N PHE A 136 4.84 15.99 -4.22
CA PHE A 136 6.28 15.84 -4.29
C PHE A 136 6.68 14.85 -5.39
N GLY A 137 6.09 13.65 -5.37
CA GLY A 137 6.37 12.61 -6.36
C GLY A 137 6.02 13.01 -7.77
N TYR A 138 4.89 13.70 -7.95
CA TYR A 138 4.52 14.26 -9.25
C TYR A 138 5.54 15.29 -9.75
N GLY A 139 6.00 16.19 -8.88
CA GLY A 139 7.04 17.17 -9.18
C GLY A 139 8.38 16.53 -9.54
N GLU A 140 8.74 15.43 -8.88
CA GLU A 140 9.92 14.64 -9.24
C GLU A 140 9.77 14.00 -10.63
N LEU A 141 8.61 13.42 -10.95
CA LEU A 141 8.36 12.79 -12.25
C LEU A 141 8.39 13.80 -13.41
N GLN A 142 7.93 15.04 -13.19
CA GLN A 142 7.95 16.12 -14.19
C GLN A 142 9.36 16.44 -14.70
N LYS A 143 10.40 16.17 -13.91
CA LYS A 143 11.80 16.37 -14.31
C LYS A 143 12.27 15.37 -15.37
N TRP A 144 11.57 14.24 -15.55
CA TRP A 144 12.04 13.09 -16.33
C TRP A 144 11.11 12.66 -17.46
N PHE A 145 9.84 13.02 -17.41
CA PHE A 145 8.80 12.57 -18.33
C PHE A 145 7.91 13.73 -18.80
N PRO A 146 7.36 13.66 -20.03
CA PRO A 146 6.38 14.64 -20.48
C PRO A 146 5.06 14.51 -19.69
N PRO A 147 4.29 15.60 -19.53
CA PRO A 147 3.00 15.58 -18.82
C PRO A 147 2.02 14.50 -19.30
N THR A 148 2.08 14.11 -20.57
CA THR A 148 1.23 13.06 -21.15
C THR A 148 1.52 11.65 -20.62
N LYS A 149 2.73 11.40 -20.08
CA LYS A 149 3.15 10.11 -19.52
C LYS A 149 2.95 10.02 -18.01
N ILE A 150 2.59 11.12 -17.34
CA ILE A 150 2.52 11.15 -15.88
C ILE A 150 1.16 11.60 -15.35
N GLY A 151 0.85 11.21 -14.13
CA GLY A 151 -0.39 11.59 -13.46
C GLY A 151 -0.19 11.81 -11.96
N TYR A 152 -1.16 12.48 -11.35
CA TYR A 152 -1.25 12.66 -9.92
C TYR A 152 -2.62 12.19 -9.43
N ILE A 153 -2.65 11.09 -8.68
CA ILE A 153 -3.86 10.54 -8.06
C ILE A 153 -3.49 10.19 -6.61
N PRO A 154 -3.90 11.00 -5.62
CA PRO A 154 -3.62 10.70 -4.22
C PRO A 154 -4.42 9.48 -3.74
N HIS A 155 -3.96 8.87 -2.65
CA HIS A 155 -4.75 7.85 -1.96
C HIS A 155 -5.99 8.47 -1.31
N GLY A 156 -7.05 7.67 -1.25
CA GLY A 156 -8.20 7.94 -0.40
C GLY A 156 -7.96 7.41 1.01
N ILE A 157 -8.82 7.83 1.94
CA ILE A 157 -8.90 7.28 3.29
C ILE A 157 -10.32 6.71 3.43
N SER A 158 -10.47 5.56 4.12
CA SER A 158 -11.78 4.99 4.42
C SER A 158 -12.63 5.97 5.24
N GLU A 159 -13.95 5.89 5.07
CA GLU A 159 -14.93 6.62 5.90
C GLU A 159 -14.87 6.22 7.38
N ASP A 160 -14.22 5.11 7.71
CA ASP A 160 -13.96 4.67 9.08
C ASP A 160 -13.04 5.64 9.84
N PHE A 161 -12.18 6.39 9.14
CA PHE A 161 -11.32 7.41 9.74
C PHE A 161 -12.08 8.71 9.94
N LYS A 162 -12.95 8.69 10.96
CA LYS A 162 -13.76 9.83 11.38
C LYS A 162 -13.65 10.05 12.89
N PRO A 163 -13.93 11.27 13.38
CA PRO A 163 -14.08 11.49 14.82
C PRO A 163 -15.18 10.57 15.39
N LEU A 164 -14.89 9.97 16.55
CA LEU A 164 -15.83 9.19 17.35
C LEU A 164 -16.15 9.96 18.65
N ASP A 165 -17.07 9.43 19.46
CA ASP A 165 -17.28 9.97 20.81
C ASP A 165 -16.00 9.80 21.62
N ARG A 166 -15.46 10.93 22.11
CA ARG A 166 -14.16 10.94 22.76
C ARG A 166 -14.20 10.23 24.11
N ASP A 167 -15.25 10.43 24.88
CA ASP A 167 -15.31 9.94 26.25
C ASP A 167 -15.53 8.42 26.25
N GLU A 168 -16.44 7.93 25.41
CA GLU A 168 -16.68 6.50 25.19
C GLU A 168 -15.39 5.78 24.78
N ILE A 169 -14.72 6.25 23.72
CA ILE A 169 -13.50 5.60 23.22
C ILE A 169 -12.35 5.68 24.22
N ARG A 170 -12.25 6.77 25.01
CA ARG A 170 -11.22 6.89 26.04
C ARG A 170 -11.47 5.95 27.22
N GLU A 171 -12.72 5.74 27.62
CA GLU A 171 -13.08 4.77 28.66
C GLU A 171 -12.82 3.33 28.22
N GLU A 172 -13.12 2.99 26.96
CA GLU A 172 -12.78 1.69 26.39
C GLU A 172 -11.26 1.48 26.33
N PHE A 173 -10.52 2.49 25.87
CA PHE A 173 -9.06 2.43 25.74
C PHE A 173 -8.37 2.30 27.11
N GLU A 174 -8.88 2.99 28.14
CA GLU A 174 -8.41 2.83 29.52
C GLU A 174 -8.64 1.41 30.02
N LYS A 175 -9.83 0.84 29.77
CA LYS A 175 -10.16 -0.54 30.16
C LYS A 175 -9.29 -1.57 29.45
N GLU A 176 -9.01 -1.38 28.17
CA GLU A 176 -8.27 -2.35 27.35
C GLU A 176 -6.75 -2.25 27.56
N TYR A 177 -6.20 -1.04 27.67
CA TYR A 177 -4.76 -0.80 27.65
C TYR A 177 -4.21 -0.15 28.93
N GLY A 178 -5.06 0.23 29.89
CA GLY A 178 -4.65 0.85 31.15
C GLY A 178 -4.13 2.29 31.02
N VAL A 179 -4.43 2.97 29.91
CA VAL A 179 -4.08 4.38 29.71
C VAL A 179 -5.22 5.25 30.24
N PRO A 180 -4.98 6.12 31.25
CA PRO A 180 -6.04 6.94 31.84
C PRO A 180 -6.83 7.74 30.80
N LYS A 181 -8.15 7.83 30.94
CA LYS A 181 -9.00 8.52 29.96
C LYS A 181 -8.64 9.99 29.74
N ASP A 182 -8.16 10.64 30.79
CA ASP A 182 -7.73 12.03 30.84
C ASP A 182 -6.26 12.25 30.46
N ALA A 183 -5.49 11.17 30.22
CA ALA A 183 -4.08 11.26 29.86
C ALA A 183 -3.82 12.02 28.55
N PHE A 184 -2.67 12.69 28.50
CA PHE A 184 -2.10 13.21 27.27
C PHE A 184 -1.54 12.06 26.43
N LEU A 185 -2.36 11.55 25.51
CA LEU A 185 -2.02 10.38 24.68
C LEU A 185 -1.37 10.79 23.35
N VAL A 186 -0.14 10.33 23.13
CA VAL A 186 0.57 10.39 21.85
C VAL A 186 0.51 9.01 21.20
N VAL A 187 -0.01 8.95 19.97
CA VAL A 187 -0.17 7.69 19.23
C VAL A 187 0.78 7.64 18.03
N ASN A 188 1.46 6.50 17.88
CA ASN A 188 2.16 6.13 16.67
C ASN A 188 1.56 4.83 16.11
N VAL A 189 1.13 4.86 14.85
CA VAL A 189 0.71 3.67 14.11
C VAL A 189 1.65 3.51 12.93
N GLY A 190 2.44 2.44 12.92
CA GLY A 190 3.36 2.19 11.82
C GLY A 190 4.23 0.97 12.02
N ALA A 191 4.46 0.23 10.94
CA ALA A 191 5.34 -0.92 10.96
C ALA A 191 6.79 -0.52 11.31
N ASN A 192 7.39 -1.26 12.24
CA ASN A 192 8.80 -1.21 12.61
C ASN A 192 9.64 -1.93 11.56
N VAL A 193 9.81 -1.27 10.40
CA VAL A 193 10.59 -1.77 9.26
C VAL A 193 11.63 -0.73 8.87
N GLY A 194 12.89 -1.05 9.19
CA GLY A 194 14.03 -0.18 8.92
C GLY A 194 13.99 1.16 9.69
N PRO A 195 14.89 2.10 9.36
CA PRO A 195 15.05 3.34 10.12
C PRO A 195 13.99 4.41 9.79
N ARG A 196 13.26 4.26 8.69
CA ARG A 196 12.42 5.33 8.08
C ARG A 196 11.38 5.95 9.02
N LYS A 197 10.88 5.19 10.01
CA LYS A 197 9.89 5.66 10.98
C LYS A 197 10.49 6.29 12.23
N GLU A 198 11.81 6.18 12.41
CA GLU A 198 12.57 6.81 13.49
C GLU A 198 11.97 6.56 14.89
N LEU A 199 11.41 5.36 15.12
CA LEU A 199 10.81 4.98 16.42
C LEU A 199 11.78 5.22 17.61
N PRO A 200 13.10 4.94 17.50
CA PRO A 200 14.04 5.25 18.59
C PRO A 200 14.16 6.75 18.88
N LEU A 201 14.11 7.61 17.85
CA LEU A 201 14.14 9.05 18.05
C LEU A 201 12.85 9.51 18.74
N MET A 202 11.69 9.05 18.28
CA MET A 202 10.39 9.35 18.89
C MET A 202 10.36 8.96 20.37
N MET A 203 10.82 7.76 20.73
CA MET A 203 10.88 7.30 22.13
C MET A 203 11.81 8.19 22.99
N ARG A 204 12.97 8.60 22.45
CA ARG A 204 13.88 9.52 23.15
C ARG A 204 13.27 10.90 23.34
N THR A 205 12.60 11.43 22.31
CA THR A 205 11.91 12.71 22.39
C THR A 205 10.78 12.66 23.40
N PHE A 206 9.98 11.59 23.41
CA PHE A 206 8.91 11.41 24.37
C PHE A 206 9.41 11.27 25.80
N LYS A 207 10.53 10.57 26.01
CA LYS A 207 11.19 10.53 27.32
C LYS A 207 11.53 11.94 27.83
N HIS A 208 12.14 12.77 26.99
CA HIS A 208 12.45 14.15 27.38
C HIS A 208 11.20 14.98 27.66
N PHE A 209 10.11 14.73 26.93
CA PHE A 209 8.82 15.37 27.20
C PHE A 209 8.29 15.02 28.60
N VAL A 210 8.32 13.74 28.99
CA VAL A 210 7.93 13.33 30.35
C VAL A 210 8.87 13.93 31.40
N GLU A 211 10.19 13.88 31.18
CA GLU A 211 11.18 14.45 32.10
C GLU A 211 11.06 15.98 32.30
N ASP A 212 10.37 16.69 31.39
CA ASP A 212 10.07 18.12 31.48
C ASP A 212 8.79 18.43 32.30
N GLY A 213 8.21 17.42 32.96
CA GLY A 213 7.07 17.57 33.88
C GLY A 213 5.71 17.18 33.30
N HIS A 214 5.69 16.45 32.18
CA HIS A 214 4.46 15.92 31.57
C HIS A 214 4.18 14.49 32.06
N ASP A 215 4.02 14.33 33.37
CA ASP A 215 3.86 13.02 34.04
C ASP A 215 2.54 12.31 33.68
N ASP A 216 1.56 13.04 33.13
CA ASP A 216 0.27 12.53 32.64
C ASP A 216 0.30 12.07 31.17
N ALA A 217 1.48 12.10 30.53
CA ALA A 217 1.64 11.74 29.14
C ALA A 217 1.88 10.25 28.93
N TYR A 218 1.24 9.68 27.90
CA TYR A 218 1.39 8.28 27.50
C TYR A 218 1.73 8.19 26.01
N LEU A 219 2.73 7.37 25.68
CA LEU A 219 3.10 7.04 24.31
C LEU A 219 2.58 5.64 23.97
N PHE A 220 1.61 5.57 23.08
CA PHE A 220 1.10 4.30 22.55
C PHE A 220 1.65 4.05 21.14
N ILE A 221 2.35 2.93 20.97
CA ILE A 221 2.99 2.56 19.70
C ILE A 221 2.36 1.27 19.20
N HIS A 222 1.49 1.40 18.19
CA HIS A 222 0.92 0.27 17.47
C HIS A 222 1.87 -0.14 16.33
N THR A 223 2.67 -1.18 16.57
CA THR A 223 3.74 -1.62 15.66
C THR A 223 4.01 -3.12 15.77
N ASN A 224 4.74 -3.70 14.82
CA ASN A 224 5.20 -5.09 14.88
C ASN A 224 6.45 -5.20 15.79
N ALA A 225 6.45 -6.19 16.69
CA ALA A 225 7.52 -6.38 17.68
C ALA A 225 8.87 -6.81 17.04
N HIS A 226 8.81 -7.71 16.05
CA HIS A 226 9.98 -8.20 15.33
C HIS A 226 9.65 -8.46 13.88
N GLY A 227 10.24 -7.68 12.97
CA GLY A 227 10.08 -7.89 11.55
C GLY A 227 11.39 -8.12 10.81
N THR A 228 11.61 -9.34 10.30
CA THR A 228 12.66 -9.59 9.31
C THR A 228 12.15 -9.26 7.91
N TYR A 229 12.74 -8.25 7.29
CA TYR A 229 12.57 -7.97 5.86
C TYR A 229 12.86 -9.23 5.03
N PRO A 230 12.11 -9.53 3.95
CA PRO A 230 10.95 -8.82 3.40
C PRO A 230 9.59 -9.37 3.89
N ARG A 231 9.59 -10.28 4.88
CA ARG A 231 8.41 -11.10 5.24
C ARG A 231 7.60 -10.56 6.41
N ALA A 232 8.08 -9.51 7.05
CA ALA A 232 7.39 -8.91 8.16
C ALA A 232 6.62 -7.68 7.71
N TYR A 233 5.37 -7.93 7.37
CA TYR A 233 4.29 -6.96 7.39
C TYR A 233 3.29 -7.43 8.44
#